data_AF-A0A7C1PP02-F1
#
_entry.id   AF-A0A7C1PP02-F1
#
_cell.length_a   1.000
_cell.length_b   1.000
_cell.length_c   1.000
_cell.angle_alpha   90.00
_cell.angle_beta   90.00
_cell.angle_gamma   90.00
#
_symmetry.space_group_name_H-M   'P 1'
#
loop_
_entity.id
_entity.type
_entity.pdbx_description
1 polymer ?
#
loop_
_entity_poly.entity_id
_entity_poly.type
_entity_poly.pdbx_seq_one_letter_code
_entity_poly.pdbx_strand_id
1 'polypeptide(L)'
;MQGVYLRKYGVSATIDFELYEIDGVDLRTDAVSATGDVTLIRDGGGEGVLDADAFTDEGRSYSLDLSVAEMTAASIIVHVVDQGTKTWLDRVIIIETYGHGSAQHAFDLDTPSVAQSADNDTKISNIKADTEDIQARIPASLASGRMSSDAVAISSSTAAADNLEASAETIIVGAAEAGTLSTTQMSSNLAEATDDHYIGRIVIWTSGVLIGQASDITDYTGVAGVLTFTAVTEAATAADTFIIV
;
A
#
# COMPACT_ATOMS: atom_id res chain seq x y z
N MET A 1 26.61 32.44 23.82
CA MET A 1 26.89 31.82 22.52
C MET A 1 25.86 32.36 21.56
N GLN A 2 26.27 33.18 20.59
CA GLN A 2 25.32 33.70 19.61
C GLN A 2 24.94 32.58 18.64
N GLY A 3 23.63 32.41 18.41
CA GLY A 3 23.11 31.40 17.49
C GLY A 3 23.30 31.80 16.02
N VAL A 4 23.35 30.80 15.16
CA VAL A 4 23.29 30.98 13.70
C VAL A 4 21.83 31.14 13.29
N TYR A 5 21.53 32.07 12.39
CA TYR A 5 20.21 32.21 11.80
C TYR A 5 20.10 31.31 10.57
N LEU A 6 19.01 30.55 10.47
CA LEU A 6 18.64 29.84 9.25
C LEU A 6 17.60 30.65 8.50
N ARG A 7 17.85 30.92 7.21
CA ARG A 7 16.95 31.65 6.31
C ARG A 7 16.97 31.07 4.91
N LYS A 8 15.89 31.24 4.14
CA LYS A 8 15.78 30.68 2.80
C LYS A 8 16.70 31.41 1.81
N TYR A 9 17.43 30.65 0.99
CA TYR A 9 18.29 31.20 -0.06
C TYR A 9 17.48 31.99 -1.09
N GLY A 10 17.96 33.18 -1.45
CA GLY A 10 17.37 34.01 -2.50
C GLY A 10 15.96 34.53 -2.17
N VAL A 11 15.62 34.62 -0.88
CA VAL A 11 14.36 35.21 -0.39
C VAL A 11 14.72 36.29 0.62
N SER A 12 14.07 37.46 0.53
CA SER A 12 14.29 38.54 1.50
C SER A 12 13.97 38.07 2.92
N ALA A 13 14.74 38.52 3.90
CA ALA A 13 14.62 38.07 5.27
C ALA A 13 14.85 39.21 6.26
N THR A 14 14.04 39.23 7.32
CA THR A 14 14.24 40.10 8.47
C THR A 14 15.00 39.33 9.56
N ILE A 15 16.02 39.97 10.14
CA ILE A 15 16.85 39.42 11.21
C ILE A 15 16.72 40.32 12.43
N ASP A 16 16.18 39.76 13.51
CA ASP A 16 16.10 40.44 14.80
C ASP A 16 17.38 40.19 15.60
N PHE A 17 17.95 41.24 16.18
CA PHE A 17 19.17 41.16 17.01
C PHE A 17 19.17 42.24 18.09
N GLU A 18 20.02 42.05 19.11
CA GLU A 18 20.23 43.02 20.17
C GLU A 18 21.60 43.70 20.06
N LEU A 19 21.66 44.95 20.53
CA LEU A 19 22.88 45.71 20.77
C LEU A 19 23.00 46.05 22.25
N TYR A 20 24.24 46.18 22.72
CA TYR A 20 24.54 46.49 24.12
C TYR A 20 25.26 47.84 24.21
N GLU A 21 25.11 48.51 25.35
CA GLU A 21 25.95 49.66 25.70
C GLU A 21 27.43 49.25 25.76
N ILE A 22 28.34 50.23 25.70
CA ILE A 22 29.80 49.99 25.62
C ILE A 22 30.38 49.18 26.79
N ASP A 23 29.67 49.09 27.91
CA ASP A 23 30.07 48.28 29.06
C ASP A 23 29.58 46.82 28.98
N GLY A 24 28.70 46.51 28.03
CA GLY A 24 28.12 45.19 27.80
C GLY A 24 27.11 44.75 28.85
N VAL A 25 26.65 45.67 29.72
CA VAL A 25 25.75 45.35 30.84
C VAL A 25 24.30 45.51 30.42
N ASP A 26 23.96 46.68 29.86
CA ASP A 26 22.60 47.04 29.49
C ASP A 26 22.38 46.97 27.97
N LEU A 27 21.13 46.75 27.57
CA LEU A 27 20.73 46.81 26.16
C LEU A 27 20.68 48.26 25.70
N ARG A 28 21.24 48.53 24.52
CA ARG A 28 21.12 49.83 23.86
C ARG A 28 19.72 49.95 23.25
N THR A 29 19.02 51.08 23.45
CA THR A 29 17.62 51.28 23.03
C THR A 29 17.39 52.49 22.12
N ASP A 30 18.46 53.02 21.53
CA ASP A 30 18.48 54.24 20.71
C ASP A 30 19.75 54.24 19.83
N ALA A 31 20.20 53.07 19.38
CA ALA A 31 21.28 52.98 18.40
C ALA A 31 20.79 53.47 17.03
N VAL A 32 21.65 54.20 16.32
CA VAL A 32 21.42 54.65 14.95
C VAL A 32 22.66 54.28 14.14
N SER A 33 22.48 53.57 13.03
CA SER A 33 23.58 53.23 12.14
C SER A 33 23.89 54.34 11.14
N ALA A 34 25.17 54.67 10.98
CA ALA A 34 25.69 55.45 9.87
C ALA A 34 26.14 54.56 8.70
N THR A 35 26.39 55.18 7.54
CA THR A 35 27.00 54.49 6.39
C THR A 35 28.32 53.84 6.79
N GLY A 36 28.45 52.55 6.52
CA GLY A 36 29.64 51.77 6.88
C GLY A 36 29.51 51.02 8.20
N ASP A 37 28.56 51.37 9.07
CA ASP A 37 28.39 50.66 10.34
C ASP A 37 27.91 49.23 10.13
N VAL A 38 27.14 48.98 9.07
CA VAL A 38 26.71 47.63 8.73
C VAL A 38 27.35 47.19 7.43
N THR A 39 28.07 46.07 7.51
CA THR A 39 28.71 45.44 6.36
C THR A 39 28.32 43.97 6.27
N LEU A 40 28.41 43.42 5.06
CA LEU A 40 28.12 42.01 4.81
C LEU A 40 29.22 41.34 3.99
N ILE A 41 29.45 40.07 4.29
CA ILE A 41 30.33 39.17 3.56
C ILE A 41 29.51 37.98 3.10
N ARG A 42 29.57 37.68 1.80
CA ARG A 42 28.92 36.51 1.19
C ARG A 42 29.99 35.49 0.82
N ASP A 43 29.84 34.25 1.31
CA ASP A 43 30.70 33.11 0.98
C ASP A 43 32.21 33.38 1.12
N GLY A 44 32.59 34.17 2.14
CA GLY A 44 33.99 34.58 2.37
C GLY A 44 34.56 35.53 1.31
N GLY A 45 33.70 36.16 0.50
CA GLY A 45 34.07 37.15 -0.50
C GLY A 45 34.44 38.51 0.07
N GLY A 46 34.43 39.53 -0.80
CA GLY A 46 34.69 40.92 -0.40
C GLY A 46 33.58 41.49 0.48
N GLU A 47 33.95 42.39 1.39
CA GLU A 47 33.03 43.10 2.28
C GLU A 47 32.23 44.16 1.48
N GLY A 48 30.91 44.03 1.51
CA GLY A 48 29.97 45.02 0.98
C GLY A 48 29.43 45.89 2.11
N VAL A 49 29.20 47.18 1.84
CA VAL A 49 28.62 48.11 2.80
C VAL A 49 27.11 48.18 2.56
N LEU A 50 26.31 48.10 3.62
CA LEU A 50 24.88 48.39 3.57
C LEU A 50 24.62 49.90 3.71
N ASP A 51 23.41 50.32 3.32
CA ASP A 51 23.00 51.72 3.31
C ASP A 51 23.05 52.37 4.72
N ALA A 52 22.97 53.71 4.78
CA ALA A 52 22.69 54.39 6.04
C ALA A 52 21.32 53.95 6.60
N ASP A 53 21.16 53.98 7.93
CA ASP A 53 19.94 53.49 8.60
C ASP A 53 19.61 52.02 8.29
N ALA A 54 20.64 51.17 8.22
CA ALA A 54 20.56 49.77 7.82
C ALA A 54 19.67 48.89 8.73
N PHE A 55 19.41 49.30 9.97
CA PHE A 55 18.51 48.57 10.87
C PHE A 55 17.46 49.50 11.50
N THR A 56 16.32 48.92 11.84
CA THR A 56 15.20 49.62 12.51
C THR A 56 15.23 49.34 14.00
N ASP A 57 14.97 50.38 14.81
CA ASP A 57 14.80 50.25 16.26
C ASP A 57 13.39 49.76 16.61
N GLU A 58 13.30 48.62 17.27
CA GLU A 58 12.06 48.00 17.78
C GLU A 58 11.86 48.27 19.30
N GLY A 59 12.64 49.19 19.86
CA GLY A 59 12.59 49.71 21.23
C GLY A 59 13.49 49.00 22.24
N ARG A 60 13.66 47.67 22.12
CA ARG A 60 14.62 46.89 22.96
C ARG A 60 15.50 45.93 22.15
N SER A 61 15.27 45.89 20.85
CA SER A 61 15.95 45.07 19.86
C SER A 61 15.92 45.83 18.54
N TYR A 62 16.64 45.32 17.56
CA TYR A 62 16.75 45.92 16.24
C TYR A 62 16.43 44.87 15.18
N SER A 63 15.85 45.32 14.07
CA SER A 63 15.53 44.48 12.91
C SER A 63 16.37 44.92 11.71
N LEU A 64 17.00 43.96 11.04
CA LEU A 64 17.76 44.16 9.80
C LEU A 64 17.04 43.44 8.66
N ASP A 65 16.59 44.21 7.66
CA ASP A 65 16.00 43.67 6.45
C ASP A 65 17.08 43.41 5.39
N LEU A 66 17.21 42.16 4.97
CA LEU A 66 18.07 41.74 3.89
C LEU A 66 17.24 41.47 2.64
N SER A 67 17.66 42.07 1.53
CA SER A 67 17.06 41.88 0.22
C SER A 67 17.33 40.48 -0.36
N VAL A 68 16.59 40.12 -1.40
CA VAL A 68 16.80 38.87 -2.16
C VAL A 68 18.26 38.73 -2.65
N ALA A 69 18.88 39.83 -3.11
CA ALA A 69 20.23 39.81 -3.64
C ALA A 69 21.29 39.56 -2.56
N GLU A 70 21.08 40.12 -1.37
CA GLU A 70 21.94 39.88 -0.20
C GLU A 70 21.78 38.46 0.32
N MET A 71 20.57 37.91 0.24
CA MET A 71 20.24 36.54 0.63
C MET A 71 20.63 35.46 -0.40
N THR A 72 21.37 35.82 -1.46
CA THR A 72 21.86 34.90 -2.51
C THR A 72 23.32 34.50 -2.25
N ALA A 73 23.55 33.72 -1.19
CA ALA A 73 24.85 33.14 -0.81
C ALA A 73 24.65 31.91 0.09
N ALA A 74 25.62 31.02 0.22
CA ALA A 74 25.52 29.87 1.14
C ALA A 74 25.65 30.31 2.59
N SER A 75 26.64 31.16 2.87
CA SER A 75 26.92 31.75 4.19
C SER A 75 27.00 33.27 4.08
N ILE A 76 26.29 33.96 4.96
CA ILE A 76 26.26 35.42 5.04
C ILE A 76 26.69 35.81 6.44
N ILE A 77 27.73 36.64 6.53
CA ILE A 77 28.19 37.22 7.78
C ILE A 77 27.89 38.71 7.71
N VAL A 78 27.15 39.23 8.68
CA VAL A 78 26.90 40.66 8.81
C VAL A 78 27.70 41.16 10.01
N HIS A 79 28.49 42.20 9.81
CA HIS A 79 29.11 42.94 10.90
C HIS A 79 28.31 44.20 11.14
N VAL A 80 27.94 44.43 12.40
CA VAL A 80 27.33 45.67 12.87
C VAL A 80 28.35 46.28 13.81
N VAL A 81 29.01 47.33 13.35
CA VAL A 81 30.19 47.95 13.97
C VAL A 81 29.96 49.45 14.08
N ASP A 82 30.00 49.99 15.28
CA ASP A 82 29.86 51.44 15.48
C ASP A 82 31.15 52.13 15.01
N GLN A 83 31.14 52.78 13.85
CA GLN A 83 32.34 53.42 13.33
C GLN A 83 32.61 54.76 14.02
N GLY A 84 33.86 54.98 14.43
CA GLY A 84 34.27 56.22 15.11
C GLY A 84 34.29 56.08 16.63
N THR A 85 33.62 56.99 17.34
CA THR A 85 33.57 56.95 18.82
C THR A 85 32.47 56.00 19.26
N LYS A 86 32.86 54.87 19.86
CA LYS A 86 31.92 53.82 20.30
C LYS A 86 30.86 54.37 21.27
N THR A 87 29.62 54.13 20.91
CA THR A 87 28.39 54.38 21.67
C THR A 87 27.64 53.08 21.97
N TRP A 88 27.90 52.02 21.20
CA TRP A 88 27.41 50.65 21.43
C TRP A 88 28.46 49.60 21.04
N LEU A 89 28.27 48.36 21.52
CA LEU A 89 29.18 47.24 21.23
C LEU A 89 28.93 46.60 19.88
N ASP A 90 30.04 46.21 19.23
CA ASP A 90 30.01 45.53 17.94
C ASP A 90 29.31 44.17 18.02
N ARG A 91 28.65 43.80 16.92
CA ARG A 91 27.86 42.57 16.79
C ARG A 91 28.17 41.89 15.47
N VAL A 92 28.27 40.56 15.50
CA VAL A 92 28.45 39.73 14.30
C VAL A 92 27.25 38.82 14.17
N ILE A 93 26.56 38.84 13.04
CA ILE A 93 25.42 37.96 12.76
C ILE A 93 25.86 36.97 11.70
N ILE A 94 25.59 35.69 11.93
CA ILE A 94 25.90 34.61 10.98
C ILE A 94 24.58 34.02 10.51
N ILE A 95 24.41 33.97 9.19
CA ILE A 95 23.24 33.41 8.52
C ILE A 95 23.73 32.27 7.62
N GLU A 96 23.14 31.09 7.79
CA GLU A 96 23.30 29.97 6.88
C GLU A 96 22.00 29.81 6.08
N THR A 97 22.12 29.75 4.76
CA THR A 97 20.94 29.65 3.91
C THR A 97 20.51 28.20 3.70
N TYR A 98 19.22 27.99 3.44
CA TYR A 98 18.66 26.67 3.11
C TYR A 98 17.75 26.68 1.87
N GLY A 99 17.41 25.48 1.37
CA GLY A 99 16.36 25.26 0.37
C GLY A 99 16.74 25.54 -1.08
N HIS A 100 18.04 25.59 -1.40
CA HIS A 100 18.54 25.75 -2.77
C HIS A 100 19.84 24.96 -2.97
N GLY A 101 20.15 24.53 -4.20
CA GLY A 101 21.37 23.75 -4.49
C GLY A 101 22.69 24.50 -4.24
N SER A 102 22.64 25.82 -4.16
CA SER A 102 23.77 26.71 -3.80
C SER A 102 23.71 27.23 -2.37
N ALA A 103 22.74 26.78 -1.57
CA ALA A 103 22.64 27.14 -0.16
C ALA A 103 23.60 26.28 0.70
N GLN A 104 23.88 26.72 1.93
CA GLN A 104 24.66 25.89 2.88
C GLN A 104 23.96 24.56 3.16
N HIS A 105 22.63 24.60 3.26
CA HIS A 105 21.78 23.43 3.46
C HIS A 105 20.86 23.25 2.26
N ALA A 106 21.14 22.28 1.39
CA ALA A 106 20.30 22.04 0.22
C ALA A 106 18.84 21.67 0.57
N PHE A 107 18.63 21.13 1.77
CA PHE A 107 17.32 20.76 2.28
C PHE A 107 16.43 22.00 2.50
N ASP A 108 15.20 21.99 1.96
CA ASP A 108 14.24 23.08 2.16
C ASP A 108 13.44 22.88 3.45
N LEU A 109 13.70 23.72 4.46
CA LEU A 109 13.00 23.68 5.75
C LEU A 109 11.56 24.20 5.66
N ASP A 110 11.18 24.88 4.58
CA ASP A 110 9.81 25.41 4.39
C ASP A 110 8.88 24.41 3.70
N THR A 111 9.42 23.28 3.23
CA THR A 111 8.62 22.25 2.57
C THR A 111 7.99 21.34 3.64
N PRO A 112 6.65 21.33 3.80
CA PRO A 112 5.98 20.58 4.88
C PRO A 112 6.08 19.06 4.73
N SER A 113 6.40 18.58 3.53
CA SER A 113 6.61 17.16 3.23
C SER A 113 7.76 16.97 2.25
N VAL A 114 8.81 16.28 2.67
CA VAL A 114 9.91 15.89 1.79
C VAL A 114 9.51 14.58 1.12
N ALA A 115 9.58 14.50 -0.21
CA ALA A 115 9.53 13.21 -0.88
C ALA A 115 10.64 12.34 -0.26
N GLN A 116 10.28 11.14 0.21
CA GLN A 116 11.27 10.22 0.74
C GLN A 116 12.29 9.93 -0.38
N SER A 117 13.58 9.80 -0.03
CA SER A 117 14.67 9.62 -1.00
C SER A 117 14.30 8.66 -2.14
N ALA A 118 14.80 8.89 -3.36
CA ALA A 118 14.53 8.07 -4.55
C ALA A 118 14.65 6.54 -4.34
N ASP A 119 15.43 6.11 -3.34
CA ASP A 119 15.53 4.73 -2.87
C ASP A 119 14.19 4.12 -2.41
N ASN A 120 13.33 4.91 -1.74
CA ASN A 120 12.02 4.45 -1.26
C ASN A 120 11.02 4.32 -2.41
N ASP A 121 11.04 5.24 -3.38
CA ASP A 121 10.22 5.16 -4.59
C ASP A 121 10.56 3.91 -5.39
N THR A 122 11.84 3.59 -5.53
CA THR A 122 12.30 2.37 -6.20
C THR A 122 11.81 1.11 -5.48
N LYS A 123 11.94 1.05 -4.15
CA LYS A 123 11.45 -0.09 -3.35
C LYS A 123 9.94 -0.27 -3.47
N ILE A 124 9.17 0.81 -3.39
CA ILE A 124 7.71 0.79 -3.51
C ILE A 124 7.29 0.34 -4.92
N SER A 125 7.98 0.81 -5.95
CA SER A 125 7.75 0.37 -7.33
C SER A 125 7.95 -1.14 -7.51
N ASN A 126 9.02 -1.69 -6.92
CA ASN A 126 9.27 -3.14 -6.96
C ASN A 126 8.19 -3.92 -6.20
N ILE A 127 7.81 -3.48 -5.00
CA ILE A 127 6.72 -4.12 -4.23
C ILE A 127 5.41 -4.09 -5.02
N LYS A 128 5.11 -2.97 -5.69
CA LYS A 128 3.94 -2.84 -6.55
C LYS A 128 3.99 -3.82 -7.72
N ALA A 129 5.11 -3.92 -8.41
CA ALA A 129 5.30 -4.86 -9.50
C ALA A 129 5.12 -6.31 -9.04
N ASP A 130 5.71 -6.68 -7.90
CA ASP A 130 5.54 -8.01 -7.30
C ASP A 130 4.07 -8.27 -6.93
N THR A 131 3.37 -7.27 -6.40
CA THR A 131 1.95 -7.38 -6.03
C THR A 131 1.04 -7.51 -7.25
N GLU A 132 1.38 -6.86 -8.35
CA GLU A 132 0.71 -6.99 -9.65
C GLU A 132 0.98 -8.39 -10.25
N ASP A 133 2.22 -8.89 -10.20
CA ASP A 133 2.57 -10.25 -10.63
C ASP A 133 1.80 -11.30 -9.81
N ILE A 134 1.79 -11.17 -8.48
CA ILE A 134 1.06 -12.07 -7.58
C ILE A 134 -0.44 -12.05 -7.90
N GLN A 135 -1.03 -10.87 -8.09
CA GLN A 135 -2.46 -10.76 -8.45
C GLN A 135 -2.76 -11.36 -9.83
N ALA A 136 -1.82 -11.31 -10.77
CA ALA A 136 -1.97 -11.94 -12.08
C ALA A 136 -1.79 -13.47 -12.03
N ARG A 137 -0.96 -13.96 -11.11
CA ARG A 137 -0.58 -15.39 -11.01
C ARG A 137 -1.42 -16.20 -10.06
N ILE A 138 -1.98 -15.60 -9.01
CA ILE A 138 -3.07 -16.23 -8.27
C ILE A 138 -4.27 -16.17 -9.21
N PRO A 139 -4.83 -17.31 -9.65
CA PRO A 139 -6.00 -17.29 -10.50
C PRO A 139 -7.05 -16.39 -9.87
N ALA A 140 -7.68 -15.53 -10.66
CA ALA A 140 -8.73 -14.59 -10.22
C ALA A 140 -9.93 -15.27 -9.50
N SER A 141 -9.89 -16.58 -9.27
CA SER A 141 -10.91 -17.42 -8.68
C SER A 141 -10.86 -17.57 -7.15
N LEU A 142 -9.95 -16.90 -6.43
CA LEU A 142 -10.09 -16.79 -4.96
C LEU A 142 -11.25 -15.83 -4.57
N ALA A 143 -12.40 -15.96 -5.23
CA ALA A 143 -13.61 -15.20 -4.92
C ALA A 143 -14.28 -15.66 -3.60
N SER A 144 -13.85 -16.78 -3.00
CA SER A 144 -14.41 -17.33 -1.74
C SER A 144 -13.54 -18.41 -1.06
N GLY A 145 -12.22 -18.36 -1.20
CA GLY A 145 -11.33 -19.37 -0.57
C GLY A 145 -11.28 -20.75 -1.26
N ARG A 146 -11.91 -20.89 -2.44
CA ARG A 146 -11.80 -22.06 -3.32
C ARG A 146 -10.94 -21.69 -4.52
N MET A 147 -10.15 -22.62 -5.04
CA MET A 147 -9.57 -22.48 -6.37
C MET A 147 -10.60 -23.00 -7.37
N SER A 148 -11.17 -22.15 -8.23
CA SER A 148 -11.82 -22.63 -9.44
C SER A 148 -10.71 -23.05 -10.39
N SER A 149 -10.34 -24.32 -10.34
CA SER A 149 -9.32 -24.91 -11.19
C SER A 149 -10.00 -25.68 -12.31
N ASP A 150 -9.74 -25.29 -13.55
CA ASP A 150 -9.93 -26.15 -14.71
C ASP A 150 -8.65 -26.97 -14.89
N ALA A 151 -8.76 -28.29 -14.73
CA ALA A 151 -7.61 -29.18 -14.73
C ALA A 151 -7.24 -29.54 -16.17
N VAL A 152 -6.41 -28.71 -16.82
CA VAL A 152 -5.96 -28.96 -18.21
C VAL A 152 -5.05 -30.19 -18.32
N ALA A 153 -4.38 -30.59 -17.24
CA ALA A 153 -3.53 -31.78 -17.20
C ALA A 153 -3.36 -32.33 -15.78
N ILE A 154 -3.23 -33.65 -15.64
CA ILE A 154 -2.84 -34.33 -14.39
C ILE A 154 -1.45 -34.92 -14.59
N SER A 155 -0.48 -34.51 -13.76
CA SER A 155 0.93 -34.91 -13.91
C SER A 155 1.45 -34.67 -15.34
N SER A 156 1.10 -33.51 -15.90
CA SER A 156 1.41 -33.10 -17.28
C SER A 156 0.73 -33.93 -18.39
N SER A 157 -0.22 -34.81 -18.06
CA SER A 157 -1.03 -35.54 -19.04
C SER A 157 -2.40 -34.89 -19.20
N THR A 158 -2.68 -34.32 -20.38
CA THR A 158 -4.01 -33.82 -20.74
C THR A 158 -5.00 -34.98 -20.87
N ALA A 159 -4.58 -36.08 -21.49
CA ALA A 159 -5.39 -37.29 -21.62
C ALA A 159 -5.84 -37.86 -20.26
N ALA A 160 -5.00 -37.77 -19.22
CA ALA A 160 -5.40 -38.18 -17.87
C ALA A 160 -6.50 -37.28 -17.29
N ALA A 161 -6.48 -35.98 -17.59
CA ALA A 161 -7.56 -35.07 -17.20
C ALA A 161 -8.85 -35.37 -17.98
N ASP A 162 -8.76 -35.53 -19.30
CA ASP A 162 -9.90 -35.88 -20.16
C ASP A 162 -10.55 -37.21 -19.73
N ASN A 163 -9.74 -38.21 -19.36
CA ASN A 163 -10.24 -39.50 -18.88
C ASN A 163 -10.97 -39.38 -17.53
N LEU A 164 -10.52 -38.48 -16.64
CA LEU A 164 -11.18 -38.24 -15.36
C LEU A 164 -12.50 -37.50 -15.56
N GLU A 165 -12.52 -36.51 -16.46
CA GLU A 165 -13.75 -35.83 -16.89
C GLU A 165 -14.76 -36.84 -17.44
N ALA A 166 -14.35 -37.66 -18.42
CA ALA A 166 -15.20 -38.70 -18.99
C ALA A 166 -15.72 -39.68 -17.92
N SER A 167 -14.86 -40.10 -16.98
CA SER A 167 -15.30 -40.96 -15.87
C SER A 167 -16.39 -40.30 -15.02
N ALA A 168 -16.25 -39.01 -14.71
CA ALA A 168 -17.22 -38.28 -13.91
C ALA A 168 -18.55 -38.07 -14.65
N GLU A 169 -18.52 -37.82 -15.96
CA GLU A 169 -19.72 -37.65 -16.79
C GLU A 169 -20.59 -38.91 -16.87
N THR A 170 -20.01 -40.10 -16.72
CA THR A 170 -20.78 -41.36 -16.74
C THR A 170 -21.52 -41.69 -15.43
N ILE A 171 -21.27 -40.92 -14.36
CA ILE A 171 -21.93 -41.11 -13.07
C ILE A 171 -23.35 -40.54 -13.14
N ILE A 172 -24.33 -41.39 -12.91
CA ILE A 172 -25.74 -40.98 -12.93
C ILE A 172 -26.18 -40.70 -11.50
N VAL A 173 -26.75 -39.52 -11.25
CA VAL A 173 -27.27 -39.15 -9.93
C VAL A 173 -28.79 -39.29 -9.95
N GLY A 174 -29.35 -39.91 -8.91
CA GLY A 174 -30.78 -40.07 -8.75
C GLY A 174 -31.24 -39.98 -7.30
N ALA A 175 -32.55 -40.01 -7.11
CA ALA A 175 -33.20 -40.09 -5.81
C ALA A 175 -34.32 -41.12 -5.85
N ALA A 176 -34.50 -41.84 -4.74
CA ALA A 176 -35.57 -42.81 -4.57
C ALA A 176 -36.92 -42.09 -4.47
N GLU A 177 -37.96 -42.68 -5.05
CA GLU A 177 -39.33 -42.16 -5.03
C GLU A 177 -40.27 -43.11 -4.29
N ALA A 178 -41.35 -42.56 -3.74
CA ALA A 178 -42.39 -43.39 -3.14
C ALA A 178 -43.07 -44.25 -4.21
N GLY A 179 -43.27 -45.53 -3.93
CA GLY A 179 -43.93 -46.46 -4.86
C GLY A 179 -43.59 -47.90 -4.54
N THR A 180 -42.36 -48.32 -4.86
CA THR A 180 -41.94 -49.73 -4.76
C THR A 180 -40.81 -49.99 -3.74
N LEU A 181 -40.52 -49.03 -2.86
CA LEU A 181 -39.42 -49.07 -1.89
C LEU A 181 -39.42 -50.35 -1.05
N SER A 182 -38.39 -51.19 -1.24
CA SER A 182 -38.17 -52.43 -0.51
C SER A 182 -36.67 -52.78 -0.48
N THR A 183 -36.31 -53.92 0.08
CA THR A 183 -34.92 -54.39 0.12
C THR A 183 -34.39 -54.87 -1.24
N THR A 184 -35.21 -55.02 -2.28
CA THR A 184 -34.78 -55.53 -3.60
C THR A 184 -35.18 -54.64 -4.77
N GLN A 185 -35.91 -53.56 -4.53
CA GLN A 185 -36.33 -52.64 -5.57
C GLN A 185 -36.65 -51.26 -5.00
N MET A 186 -36.53 -50.22 -5.83
CA MET A 186 -36.98 -48.87 -5.54
C MET A 186 -37.47 -48.15 -6.79
N SER A 187 -38.56 -47.39 -6.67
CA SER A 187 -38.90 -46.36 -7.65
C SER A 187 -37.86 -45.25 -7.56
N SER A 188 -37.56 -44.60 -8.67
CA SER A 188 -36.59 -43.51 -8.75
C SER A 188 -37.07 -42.40 -9.66
N ASN A 189 -36.45 -41.23 -9.53
CA ASN A 189 -36.69 -40.08 -10.39
C ASN A 189 -35.92 -40.15 -11.73
N LEU A 190 -35.34 -41.30 -12.08
CA LEU A 190 -34.64 -41.48 -13.34
C LEU A 190 -35.64 -41.41 -14.50
N ALA A 191 -35.25 -40.70 -15.57
CA ALA A 191 -36.10 -40.47 -16.74
C ALA A 191 -35.74 -41.34 -17.96
N GLU A 192 -34.81 -42.28 -17.81
CA GLU A 192 -34.45 -43.22 -18.86
C GLU A 192 -35.63 -44.15 -19.16
N ALA A 193 -36.13 -44.15 -20.38
CA ALA A 193 -37.36 -44.85 -20.75
C ALA A 193 -37.13 -46.30 -21.20
N THR A 194 -35.88 -46.68 -21.45
CA THR A 194 -35.52 -48.00 -21.97
C THR A 194 -35.42 -49.00 -20.81
N ASP A 195 -36.16 -50.10 -20.90
CA ASP A 195 -36.01 -51.22 -19.98
C ASP A 195 -34.58 -51.79 -20.05
N ASP A 196 -34.11 -52.40 -18.97
CA ASP A 196 -32.80 -53.03 -18.83
C ASP A 196 -31.57 -52.09 -18.93
N HIS A 197 -31.76 -50.77 -19.12
CA HIS A 197 -30.67 -49.84 -19.44
C HIS A 197 -29.54 -49.80 -18.39
N TYR A 198 -29.84 -50.04 -17.12
CA TYR A 198 -28.87 -49.99 -16.02
C TYR A 198 -28.40 -51.37 -15.53
N ILE A 199 -28.79 -52.46 -16.18
CA ILE A 199 -28.40 -53.81 -15.74
C ILE A 199 -26.87 -53.96 -15.72
N GLY A 200 -26.36 -54.52 -14.63
CA GLY A 200 -24.93 -54.77 -14.41
C GLY A 200 -24.15 -53.56 -13.90
N ARG A 201 -24.76 -52.38 -13.82
CA ARG A 201 -24.19 -51.22 -13.10
C ARG A 201 -24.39 -51.37 -11.59
N ILE A 202 -23.65 -50.57 -10.84
CA ILE A 202 -23.73 -50.56 -9.37
C ILE A 202 -24.50 -49.33 -8.92
N VAL A 203 -25.55 -49.54 -8.13
CA VAL A 203 -26.19 -48.47 -7.36
C VAL A 203 -25.47 -48.30 -6.03
N ILE A 204 -25.16 -47.06 -5.65
CA ILE A 204 -24.55 -46.70 -4.38
C ILE A 204 -25.39 -45.60 -3.74
N TRP A 205 -25.92 -45.85 -2.54
CA TRP A 205 -26.70 -44.84 -1.81
C TRP A 205 -25.76 -43.81 -1.18
N THR A 206 -26.05 -42.54 -1.37
CA THR A 206 -25.24 -41.40 -0.89
C THR A 206 -25.90 -40.68 0.29
N SER A 207 -27.10 -41.08 0.67
CA SER A 207 -27.80 -40.63 1.88
C SER A 207 -28.77 -41.72 2.39
N GLY A 208 -29.55 -41.41 3.43
CA GLY A 208 -30.52 -42.32 4.01
C GLY A 208 -29.92 -43.43 4.87
N VAL A 209 -30.74 -44.44 5.18
CA VAL A 209 -30.35 -45.59 6.02
C VAL A 209 -29.36 -46.52 5.30
N LEU A 210 -29.33 -46.48 3.97
CA LEU A 210 -28.43 -47.28 3.13
C LEU A 210 -27.13 -46.57 2.76
N ILE A 211 -26.83 -45.39 3.31
CA ILE A 211 -25.66 -44.59 2.92
C ILE A 211 -24.36 -45.42 2.90
N GLY A 212 -23.65 -45.38 1.77
CA GLY A 212 -22.40 -46.10 1.55
C GLY A 212 -22.57 -47.58 1.18
N GLN A 213 -23.78 -48.14 1.26
CA GLN A 213 -24.06 -49.47 0.72
C GLN A 213 -24.10 -49.41 -0.82
N ALA A 214 -23.69 -50.51 -1.44
CA ALA A 214 -23.72 -50.71 -2.88
C ALA A 214 -24.40 -52.04 -3.23
N SER A 215 -25.10 -52.08 -4.35
CA SER A 215 -25.68 -53.32 -4.90
C SER A 215 -25.63 -53.32 -6.43
N ASP A 216 -25.57 -54.50 -7.02
CA ASP A 216 -25.74 -54.69 -8.45
C ASP A 216 -27.22 -54.48 -8.85
N ILE A 217 -27.42 -53.76 -9.95
CA ILE A 217 -28.73 -53.58 -10.58
C ILE A 217 -28.98 -54.79 -11.48
N THR A 218 -30.03 -55.53 -11.16
CA THR A 218 -30.42 -56.75 -11.88
C THR A 218 -31.51 -56.51 -12.91
N ASP A 219 -32.28 -55.43 -12.77
CA ASP A 219 -33.32 -55.00 -13.72
C ASP A 219 -33.62 -53.50 -13.57
N TYR A 220 -34.10 -52.87 -14.64
CA TYR A 220 -34.62 -51.50 -14.65
C TYR A 220 -35.85 -51.41 -15.55
N THR A 221 -36.98 -50.99 -14.99
CA THR A 221 -38.20 -50.72 -15.78
C THR A 221 -38.28 -49.23 -16.09
N GLY A 222 -38.04 -48.86 -17.36
CA GLY A 222 -37.83 -47.47 -17.77
C GLY A 222 -39.06 -46.59 -17.66
N VAL A 223 -40.25 -47.10 -17.98
CA VAL A 223 -41.51 -46.33 -17.89
C VAL A 223 -41.89 -46.02 -16.43
N ALA A 224 -41.47 -46.87 -15.49
CA ALA A 224 -41.82 -46.74 -14.07
C ALA A 224 -40.65 -46.19 -13.22
N GLY A 225 -39.47 -46.01 -13.81
CA GLY A 225 -38.25 -45.62 -13.09
C GLY A 225 -37.86 -46.60 -11.98
N VAL A 226 -38.23 -47.88 -12.08
CA VAL A 226 -38.00 -48.86 -11.00
C VAL A 226 -36.68 -49.56 -11.23
N LEU A 227 -35.77 -49.42 -10.25
CA LEU A 227 -34.55 -50.20 -10.16
C LEU A 227 -34.81 -51.45 -9.33
N THR A 228 -34.38 -52.60 -9.82
CA THR A 228 -34.34 -53.86 -9.08
C THR A 228 -32.88 -54.24 -8.86
N PHE A 229 -32.56 -54.66 -7.65
CA PHE A 229 -31.18 -54.94 -7.23
C PHE A 229 -31.12 -56.13 -6.27
N THR A 230 -29.94 -56.71 -6.12
CA THR A 230 -29.68 -57.73 -5.09
C THR A 230 -30.02 -57.18 -3.70
N ALA A 231 -30.54 -58.04 -2.83
CA ALA A 231 -31.09 -57.61 -1.54
C ALA A 231 -30.10 -56.78 -0.70
N VAL A 232 -30.53 -55.58 -0.30
CA VAL A 232 -29.83 -54.71 0.65
C VAL A 232 -30.36 -54.90 2.08
N THR A 233 -29.76 -54.23 3.08
CA THR A 233 -30.09 -54.50 4.49
C THR A 233 -31.46 -53.97 4.90
N GLU A 234 -31.91 -52.87 4.28
CA GLU A 234 -33.15 -52.16 4.61
C GLU A 234 -33.77 -51.54 3.35
N ALA A 235 -35.02 -51.10 3.40
CA ALA A 235 -35.62 -50.38 2.28
C ALA A 235 -35.14 -48.92 2.28
N ALA A 236 -34.87 -48.37 1.09
CA ALA A 236 -34.66 -46.93 0.94
C ALA A 236 -35.92 -46.15 1.34
N THR A 237 -35.74 -44.91 1.78
CA THR A 237 -36.83 -43.95 2.00
C THR A 237 -36.97 -43.03 0.78
N ALA A 238 -38.17 -42.51 0.54
CA ALA A 238 -38.37 -41.51 -0.50
C ALA A 238 -37.46 -40.29 -0.27
N ALA A 239 -36.87 -39.78 -1.35
CA ALA A 239 -35.83 -38.75 -1.40
C ALA A 239 -34.41 -39.17 -0.99
N ASP A 240 -34.17 -40.42 -0.59
CA ASP A 240 -32.79 -40.93 -0.41
C ASP A 240 -32.04 -40.84 -1.75
N THR A 241 -30.88 -40.20 -1.74
CA THR A 241 -30.05 -39.98 -2.93
C THR A 241 -29.14 -41.16 -3.20
N PHE A 242 -28.85 -41.40 -4.48
CA PHE A 242 -27.94 -42.44 -4.92
C PHE A 242 -27.17 -42.02 -6.17
N ILE A 243 -26.15 -42.79 -6.49
CA ILE A 243 -25.46 -42.74 -7.78
C ILE A 243 -25.46 -44.12 -8.44
N ILE A 244 -25.36 -44.14 -9.77
CA ILE A 244 -25.10 -45.34 -10.57
C ILE A 244 -23.76 -45.16 -11.28
N VAL A 245 -22.89 -46.16 -11.13
CA VAL A 245 -21.55 -46.22 -11.74
C VAL A 245 -21.36 -47.48 -12.56
#